data_AF-A0A0D2XS19-F1
#
_entry.id   AF-A0A0D2XS19-F1
#
_cell.length_a   1.000
_cell.length_b   1.000
_cell.length_c   1.000
_cell.angle_alpha   90.00
_cell.angle_beta   90.00
_cell.angle_gamma   90.00
#
_symmetry.space_group_name_H-M   'P 1'
#
loop_
_entity.id
_entity.type
_entity.pdbx_description
1 polymer ?
#
loop_
_entity_poly.entity_id
_entity_poly.type
_entity_poly.pdbx_seq_one_letter_code
_entity_poly.pdbx_strand_id
1 'polypeptide(L)'
;MVANIECGDLGTLDLKGSSDWISAWRTGSPLDTTDVSADFDEHDGTDGFSVDLSKAFITSNNNPFTNKSNTQPSSGSSNDAVAGGGGGEDHTGTIHGVIMSVVFLLGFPIGSLLMPLLGKWLVHASWQIIMFIGMWAGFGVGKIAADRGGDWFTEPHVQLGTIVCILMIIQPILGWWHHKNYLRYERRTAVSHAHLCYQVLLRV
;
A
#
# COMPACT_ATOMS: atom_id res chain seq x y z
N MET A 1 -3.37 18.53 -31.36
CA MET A 1 -2.81 19.35 -30.27
C MET A 1 -1.45 19.84 -30.70
N VAL A 2 -1.21 21.15 -30.67
CA VAL A 2 0.13 21.75 -30.82
C VAL A 2 0.46 22.30 -29.44
N ALA A 3 1.40 21.67 -28.73
CA ALA A 3 1.90 22.19 -27.47
C ALA A 3 2.99 23.21 -27.79
N ASN A 4 2.75 24.48 -27.47
CA ASN A 4 3.80 25.49 -27.45
C ASN A 4 4.50 25.36 -26.09
N ILE A 5 5.70 24.79 -26.09
CA ILE A 5 6.53 24.69 -24.90
C ILE A 5 7.51 25.87 -24.95
N GLU A 6 7.30 26.87 -24.10
CA GLU A 6 8.28 27.93 -23.87
C GLU A 6 9.25 27.46 -22.80
N CYS A 7 10.50 27.24 -23.20
CA CYS A 7 11.58 26.93 -22.28
C CYS A 7 12.27 28.23 -21.89
N GLY A 8 12.14 28.64 -20.62
CA GLY A 8 12.78 29.84 -20.06
C GLY A 8 14.25 29.62 -19.65
N ASP A 9 14.70 30.35 -18.63
CA ASP A 9 16.05 30.23 -18.08
C ASP A 9 16.30 28.81 -17.54
N LEU A 10 17.06 28.02 -18.32
CA LEU A 10 17.39 26.63 -18.03
C LEU A 10 18.38 26.45 -16.87
N GLY A 11 18.86 27.56 -16.27
CA GLY A 11 19.70 27.53 -15.08
C GLY A 11 20.85 26.52 -15.15
N THR A 12 20.93 25.65 -14.14
CA THR A 12 21.98 24.62 -13.91
C THR A 12 21.66 23.25 -14.53
N LEU A 13 20.75 23.16 -15.50
CA LEU A 13 20.38 21.87 -16.09
C LEU A 13 21.58 21.29 -16.88
N ASP A 14 22.13 20.16 -16.41
CA ASP A 14 23.24 19.49 -17.09
C ASP A 14 22.75 18.70 -18.31
N LEU A 15 22.83 19.33 -19.48
CA LEU A 15 22.46 18.73 -20.77
C LEU A 15 23.42 17.63 -21.24
N LYS A 16 24.49 17.33 -20.49
CA LYS A 16 25.45 16.28 -20.81
C LYS A 16 25.34 15.05 -19.90
N GLY A 17 24.42 15.07 -18.95
CA GLY A 17 24.24 14.03 -17.95
C GLY A 17 22.88 13.34 -17.99
N SER A 18 22.71 12.40 -17.05
CA SER A 18 21.42 11.78 -16.75
C SER A 18 20.62 12.67 -15.81
N SER A 19 19.32 12.77 -16.04
CA SER A 19 18.36 13.49 -15.20
C SER A 19 17.24 12.56 -14.78
N ASP A 20 16.80 12.63 -13.53
CA ASP A 20 15.72 11.78 -13.02
C ASP A 20 14.36 12.44 -13.20
N TRP A 21 13.39 11.65 -13.65
CA TRP A 21 12.04 12.07 -14.00
C TRP A 21 11.04 11.15 -13.33
N ILE A 22 9.88 11.73 -13.01
CA ILE A 22 8.71 11.01 -12.54
C ILE A 22 7.57 11.25 -13.51
N SER A 23 6.72 10.24 -13.66
CA SER A 23 5.46 10.35 -14.38
C SER A 23 4.33 9.75 -13.57
N ALA A 24 3.13 10.29 -13.76
CA ALA A 24 1.91 9.78 -13.18
C ALA A 24 0.81 9.84 -14.25
N TRP A 25 -0.07 8.85 -14.31
CA TRP A 25 -1.18 8.81 -15.26
C TRP A 25 -2.42 8.17 -14.63
N ARG A 26 -3.57 8.46 -15.24
CA ARG A 26 -4.85 7.80 -14.96
C ARG A 26 -5.18 6.89 -16.14
N THR A 27 -5.42 5.62 -15.88
CA THR A 27 -5.80 4.67 -16.92
C THR A 27 -7.25 4.89 -17.33
N GLY A 28 -7.52 5.00 -18.63
CA GLY A 28 -8.88 5.15 -19.14
C GLY A 28 -8.99 6.10 -20.31
N SER A 29 -10.20 6.63 -20.50
CA SER A 29 -10.45 7.62 -21.55
C SER A 29 -9.77 8.94 -21.20
N PRO A 30 -9.15 9.62 -22.19
CA PRO A 30 -8.54 10.93 -21.95
C PRO A 30 -9.59 11.93 -21.46
N LEU A 31 -9.18 12.80 -20.53
CA LEU A 31 -10.00 13.93 -20.09
C LEU A 31 -9.90 15.05 -21.13
N ASP A 32 -10.73 14.97 -22.17
CA ASP A 32 -10.79 15.96 -23.25
C ASP A 32 -11.77 17.10 -22.90
N THR A 33 -11.38 17.96 -21.98
CA THR A 33 -12.18 19.13 -21.56
C THR A 33 -11.37 20.43 -21.58
N THR A 34 -12.04 21.54 -21.91
CA THR A 34 -11.48 22.90 -21.80
C THR A 34 -11.96 23.64 -20.55
N ASP A 35 -12.75 22.98 -19.70
CA ASP A 35 -13.25 23.55 -18.47
C ASP A 35 -12.17 23.54 -17.38
N VAL A 36 -11.79 24.73 -16.91
CA VAL A 36 -10.79 24.92 -15.85
C VAL A 36 -11.26 24.47 -14.46
N SER A 37 -12.55 24.16 -14.32
CA SER A 37 -13.17 23.63 -13.11
C SER A 37 -13.50 22.13 -13.20
N ALA A 38 -13.07 21.45 -14.26
CA ALA A 38 -13.27 20.01 -14.40
C ALA A 38 -12.60 19.25 -13.25
N ASP A 39 -13.37 18.36 -12.64
CA ASP A 39 -12.85 17.44 -11.63
C ASP A 39 -11.97 16.37 -12.30
N PHE A 40 -10.87 16.03 -11.65
CA PHE A 40 -9.96 14.99 -12.13
C PHE A 40 -9.68 14.01 -11.01
N ASP A 41 -9.75 12.72 -11.34
CA ASP A 41 -9.38 11.65 -10.43
C ASP A 41 -7.87 11.66 -10.16
N GLU A 42 -7.47 11.17 -9.00
CA GLU A 42 -6.08 10.88 -8.69
C GLU A 42 -5.49 9.83 -9.64
N HIS A 43 -4.23 10.02 -10.04
CA HIS A 43 -3.47 9.09 -10.88
C HIS A 43 -3.43 7.68 -10.24
N ASP A 44 -3.63 6.64 -11.05
CA ASP A 44 -3.60 5.23 -10.61
C ASP A 44 -2.31 4.50 -11.01
N GLY A 45 -1.48 5.11 -11.85
CA GLY A 45 -0.15 4.63 -12.21
C GLY A 45 0.90 5.73 -12.02
N THR A 46 2.09 5.31 -11.57
CA THR A 46 3.26 6.18 -11.48
C THR A 46 4.50 5.44 -11.97
N ASP A 47 5.51 6.18 -12.41
CA ASP A 47 6.79 5.61 -12.80
C ASP A 47 7.94 6.58 -12.57
N GLY A 48 9.12 6.01 -12.32
CA GLY A 48 10.38 6.73 -12.21
C GLY A 48 11.35 6.25 -13.29
N PHE A 49 11.91 7.19 -14.05
CA PHE A 49 12.86 6.89 -15.12
C PHE A 49 13.93 7.99 -15.18
N SER A 50 15.07 7.66 -15.79
CA SER A 50 16.15 8.61 -16.00
C SER A 50 16.29 8.89 -17.50
N VAL A 51 16.50 10.15 -17.85
CA VAL A 51 16.72 10.61 -19.22
C VAL A 51 18.15 11.13 -19.34
N ASP A 52 18.93 10.49 -20.20
CA ASP A 52 20.26 10.94 -20.63
C ASP A 52 20.11 12.07 -21.64
N LEU A 53 20.27 13.31 -21.15
CA LEU A 53 20.10 14.52 -21.94
C LEU A 53 21.18 14.68 -23.00
N SER A 54 22.32 13.98 -22.88
CA SER A 54 23.36 13.96 -23.93
C SER A 54 22.91 13.21 -25.18
N LYS A 55 21.91 12.32 -25.05
CA LYS A 55 21.34 11.52 -26.14
C LYS A 55 19.92 11.98 -26.52
N ALA A 56 19.25 12.74 -25.67
CA ALA A 56 17.87 13.20 -25.86
C ALA A 56 17.74 14.42 -26.78
N PHE A 57 18.30 14.33 -28.00
CA PHE A 57 18.15 15.36 -29.03
C PHE A 57 17.46 14.80 -30.27
N ILE A 58 16.56 15.60 -30.85
CA ILE A 58 15.90 15.29 -32.12
C ILE A 58 16.55 16.10 -33.25
N THR A 59 16.79 15.46 -34.39
CA THR A 59 17.36 16.12 -35.58
C THR A 59 16.31 16.83 -36.42
N SER A 60 15.02 16.65 -36.12
CA SER A 60 13.89 17.26 -36.84
C SER A 60 12.81 17.75 -35.89
N ASN A 61 12.21 18.90 -36.18
CA ASN A 61 11.08 19.48 -35.42
C ASN A 61 9.72 18.84 -35.77
N ASN A 62 9.71 17.54 -36.09
CA ASN A 62 8.48 16.84 -36.41
C ASN A 62 7.74 16.46 -35.12
N ASN A 63 6.40 16.53 -35.15
CA ASN A 63 5.59 16.15 -34.00
C ASN A 63 5.78 14.65 -33.70
N PRO A 64 6.36 14.27 -32.54
CA PRO A 64 6.62 12.86 -32.22
C PRO A 64 5.34 12.05 -32.00
N PHE A 65 4.19 12.71 -31.81
CA PHE A 65 2.91 12.07 -31.57
C PHE A 65 2.12 11.74 -32.84
N THR A 66 2.54 12.21 -34.02
CA THR A 66 1.82 11.96 -35.29
C THR A 66 2.29 10.68 -35.99
N ASN A 67 3.47 10.16 -35.66
CA ASN A 67 4.00 8.91 -36.19
C ASN A 67 4.01 7.83 -35.09
N LYS A 68 2.83 7.43 -34.60
CA LYS A 68 2.72 6.27 -33.71
C LYS A 68 2.95 4.99 -34.52
N SER A 69 4.17 4.47 -34.50
CA SER A 69 4.37 3.04 -34.69
C SER A 69 3.81 2.35 -33.44
N ASN A 70 2.84 1.45 -33.61
CA ASN A 70 2.25 0.70 -32.49
C ASN A 70 3.22 -0.34 -31.87
N THR A 71 4.50 -0.27 -32.24
CA THR A 71 5.59 -1.04 -31.67
C THR A 71 6.11 -0.32 -30.44
N GLN A 72 5.83 -0.87 -29.27
CA GLN A 72 6.53 -0.52 -28.04
C GLN A 72 8.04 -0.64 -28.30
N PRO A 73 8.84 0.42 -28.10
CA PRO A 73 10.27 0.31 -28.27
C PRO A 73 10.79 -0.76 -27.29
N SER A 74 11.56 -1.71 -27.82
CA SER A 74 12.15 -2.77 -27.01
C SER A 74 13.16 -2.15 -26.04
N SER A 75 12.77 -2.02 -24.77
CA SER A 75 13.66 -1.59 -23.69
C SER A 75 14.86 -2.54 -23.59
N GLY A 76 16.06 -2.05 -23.89
CA GLY A 76 17.29 -2.85 -23.78
C GLY A 76 18.37 -2.55 -24.81
N SER A 77 18.20 -1.54 -25.67
CA SER A 77 19.27 -1.11 -26.57
C SER A 77 20.26 -0.23 -25.79
N SER A 78 21.56 -0.50 -25.91
CA SER A 78 22.64 0.26 -25.23
C SER A 78 22.72 1.75 -25.65
N ASN A 79 21.92 2.16 -26.63
CA ASN A 79 21.86 3.53 -27.15
C ASN A 79 20.56 4.27 -26.75
N ASP A 80 19.71 3.70 -25.90
CA ASP A 80 18.51 4.40 -25.43
C ASP A 80 18.89 5.63 -24.58
N ALA A 81 18.16 6.72 -24.81
CA ALA A 81 18.25 7.95 -24.02
C ALA A 81 17.45 7.85 -22.72
N VAL A 82 16.62 6.82 -22.55
CA VAL A 82 15.81 6.59 -21.37
C VAL A 82 16.23 5.28 -20.71
N ALA A 83 16.42 5.29 -19.40
CA ALA A 83 16.79 4.12 -18.61
C ALA A 83 15.90 4.03 -17.36
N GLY A 84 15.58 2.81 -16.96
CA GLY A 84 14.50 2.58 -16.00
C GLY A 84 13.13 2.75 -16.65
N GLY A 85 12.10 2.84 -15.82
CA GLY A 85 10.71 2.76 -16.27
C GLY A 85 10.16 1.34 -16.34
N GLY A 86 8.84 1.23 -16.27
CA GLY A 86 8.09 -0.01 -16.08
C GLY A 86 7.21 -0.02 -14.82
N GLY A 87 7.11 1.11 -14.11
CA GLY A 87 6.15 1.32 -13.04
C GLY A 87 4.73 1.07 -13.53
N GLY A 88 4.05 0.11 -12.90
CA GLY A 88 2.65 -0.19 -13.14
C GLY A 88 1.78 0.36 -12.02
N GLU A 89 0.48 0.09 -12.10
CA GLU A 89 -0.49 0.43 -11.05
C GLU A 89 -0.04 -0.10 -9.68
N ASP A 90 0.02 0.77 -8.67
CA ASP A 90 0.35 0.37 -7.30
C ASP A 90 -0.92 0.07 -6.49
N HIS A 91 -1.33 -1.20 -6.49
CA HIS A 91 -2.50 -1.66 -5.72
C HIS A 91 -2.18 -2.02 -4.27
N THR A 92 -0.95 -1.80 -3.80
CA THR A 92 -0.47 -2.32 -2.50
C THR A 92 -1.27 -1.73 -1.34
N GLY A 93 -1.62 -0.44 -1.39
CA GLY A 93 -2.46 0.22 -0.39
C GLY A 93 -3.86 -0.39 -0.31
N THR A 94 -4.50 -0.60 -1.45
CA THR A 94 -5.83 -1.23 -1.53
C THR A 94 -5.81 -2.67 -1.00
N ILE A 95 -4.79 -3.45 -1.38
CA ILE A 95 -4.62 -4.83 -0.90
C ILE A 95 -4.45 -4.85 0.63
N HIS A 96 -3.63 -3.96 1.18
CA HIS A 96 -3.47 -3.80 2.64
C HIS A 96 -4.82 -3.52 3.30
N GLY A 97 -5.55 -2.50 2.81
CA GLY A 97 -6.84 -2.10 3.36
C GLY A 97 -7.87 -3.22 3.36
N VAL A 98 -7.96 -3.98 2.26
CA VAL A 98 -8.87 -5.13 2.14
C VAL A 98 -8.50 -6.24 3.13
N ILE A 99 -7.22 -6.63 3.20
CA ILE A 99 -6.77 -7.69 4.11
C ILE A 99 -7.03 -7.29 5.57
N MET A 100 -6.64 -6.08 5.95
CA MET A 100 -6.80 -5.60 7.33
C MET A 100 -8.26 -5.45 7.72
N SER A 101 -9.12 -4.98 6.81
CA SER A 101 -10.56 -4.88 7.04
C SER A 101 -11.19 -6.24 7.30
N VAL A 102 -10.86 -7.24 6.48
CA VAL A 102 -11.38 -8.61 6.67
C VAL A 102 -10.88 -9.20 7.99
N VAL A 103 -9.61 -9.04 8.31
CA VAL A 103 -9.01 -9.61 9.53
C VAL A 103 -9.57 -8.96 10.80
N PHE A 104 -9.62 -7.62 10.88
CA PHE A 104 -10.03 -6.91 12.09
C PHE A 104 -11.55 -6.77 12.25
N LEU A 105 -12.28 -6.45 11.18
CA LEU A 105 -13.72 -6.19 11.30
C LEU A 105 -14.55 -7.46 11.29
N LEU A 106 -14.05 -8.54 10.66
CA LEU A 106 -14.79 -9.79 10.52
C LEU A 106 -14.08 -10.95 11.23
N GLY A 107 -12.82 -11.20 10.89
CA GLY A 107 -12.05 -12.36 11.34
C GLY A 107 -11.96 -12.49 12.86
N PHE A 108 -11.40 -11.48 13.53
CA PHE A 108 -11.26 -11.46 14.99
C PHE A 108 -12.61 -11.51 15.74
N PRO A 109 -13.64 -10.70 15.37
CA PRO A 109 -14.97 -10.78 15.96
C PRO A 109 -15.63 -12.15 15.81
N ILE A 110 -15.62 -12.74 14.61
CA ILE A 110 -16.14 -14.09 14.37
C ILE A 110 -15.41 -15.10 15.26
N GLY A 111 -14.09 -15.00 15.34
CA GLY A 111 -13.28 -15.83 16.22
C GLY A 111 -13.73 -15.76 17.68
N SER A 112 -14.05 -14.57 18.18
CA SER A 112 -14.52 -14.38 19.56
C SER A 112 -15.89 -15.05 19.82
N LEU A 113 -16.75 -15.13 18.80
CA LEU A 113 -18.08 -15.77 18.88
C LEU A 113 -18.01 -17.30 18.85
N LEU A 114 -16.93 -17.91 18.35
CA LEU A 114 -16.79 -19.37 18.30
C LEU A 114 -16.78 -20.01 19.69
N MET A 115 -16.24 -19.32 20.71
CA MET A 115 -16.22 -19.86 22.08
C MET A 115 -17.62 -19.98 22.70
N PRO A 116 -18.45 -18.92 22.75
CA PRO A 116 -19.82 -19.03 23.24
C PRO A 116 -20.72 -19.99 22.46
N LEU A 117 -20.51 -20.12 21.14
CA LEU A 117 -21.39 -20.91 20.27
C LEU A 117 -21.02 -22.39 20.21
N LEU A 118 -19.73 -22.72 20.08
CA LEU A 118 -19.28 -24.10 19.88
C LEU A 118 -18.69 -24.74 21.13
N GLY A 119 -18.25 -23.94 22.11
CA GLY A 119 -17.58 -24.42 23.33
C GLY A 119 -16.22 -25.10 23.10
N LYS A 120 -15.75 -25.20 21.84
CA LYS A 120 -14.50 -25.89 21.47
C LYS A 120 -13.33 -24.92 21.44
N TRP A 121 -12.52 -24.92 22.49
CA TRP A 121 -11.35 -24.04 22.61
C TRP A 121 -10.35 -24.18 21.46
N LEU A 122 -10.10 -25.40 20.98
CA LEU A 122 -9.17 -25.62 19.86
C LEU A 122 -9.63 -24.89 18.59
N VAL A 123 -10.94 -24.90 18.29
CA VAL A 123 -11.48 -24.24 17.08
C VAL A 123 -11.30 -22.72 17.19
N HIS A 124 -11.60 -22.15 18.36
CA HIS A 124 -11.37 -20.73 18.62
C HIS A 124 -9.88 -20.38 18.52
N ALA A 125 -9.00 -21.10 19.23
CA ALA A 125 -7.58 -20.82 19.24
C ALA A 125 -6.96 -20.92 17.84
N SER A 126 -7.28 -21.97 17.09
CA SER A 126 -6.80 -22.13 15.71
C SER A 126 -7.26 -20.97 14.82
N TRP A 127 -8.54 -20.58 14.90
CA TRP A 127 -9.06 -19.45 14.12
C TRP A 127 -8.36 -18.14 14.47
N GLN A 128 -8.17 -17.87 15.77
CA GLN A 128 -7.49 -16.68 16.26
C GLN A 128 -6.04 -16.60 15.77
N ILE A 129 -5.33 -17.73 15.74
CA ILE A 129 -3.95 -17.80 15.23
C ILE A 129 -3.89 -17.54 13.71
N ILE A 130 -4.85 -18.08 12.94
CA ILE A 130 -4.91 -17.82 11.49
C ILE A 130 -5.11 -16.31 11.23
N MET A 131 -6.03 -15.67 11.95
CA MET A 131 -6.26 -14.22 11.83
C MET A 131 -5.05 -13.41 12.30
N PHE A 132 -4.35 -13.87 13.34
CA PHE A 132 -3.11 -13.23 13.80
C PHE A 132 -1.99 -13.28 12.76
N ILE A 133 -1.82 -14.40 12.05
CA ILE A 133 -0.87 -14.48 10.93
C ILE A 133 -1.32 -13.57 9.77
N GLY A 134 -2.62 -13.56 9.47
CA GLY A 134 -3.21 -12.69 8.44
C GLY A 134 -2.98 -11.20 8.73
N MET A 135 -3.07 -10.79 10.01
CA MET A 135 -2.74 -9.43 10.46
C MET A 135 -1.29 -9.06 10.10
N TRP A 136 -0.32 -9.93 10.40
CA TRP A 136 1.09 -9.65 10.07
C TRP A 136 1.36 -9.62 8.56
N ALA A 137 0.66 -10.45 7.79
CA ALA A 137 0.71 -10.40 6.33
C ALA A 137 0.16 -9.05 5.82
N GLY A 138 -1.02 -8.63 6.30
CA GLY A 138 -1.59 -7.32 6.00
C GLY A 138 -0.67 -6.17 6.39
N PHE A 139 -0.11 -6.19 7.60
CA PHE A 139 0.87 -5.21 8.07
C PHE A 139 2.11 -5.14 7.17
N GLY A 140 2.64 -6.28 6.72
CA GLY A 140 3.76 -6.35 5.79
C GLY A 140 3.46 -5.69 4.45
N VAL A 141 2.26 -5.93 3.89
CA VAL A 141 1.80 -5.24 2.67
C VAL A 141 1.67 -3.73 2.90
N GLY A 142 1.13 -3.32 4.06
CA GLY A 142 1.01 -1.91 4.43
C GLY A 142 2.35 -1.20 4.56
N LYS A 143 3.37 -1.88 5.11
CA LYS A 143 4.76 -1.37 5.13
C LYS A 143 5.27 -1.12 3.72
N ILE A 144 5.07 -2.06 2.80
CA ILE A 144 5.52 -1.91 1.41
C ILE A 144 4.82 -0.71 0.76
N ALA A 145 3.52 -0.53 1.00
CA ALA A 145 2.79 0.64 0.51
C ALA A 145 3.35 1.96 1.10
N ALA A 146 3.59 2.01 2.41
CA ALA A 146 4.14 3.20 3.08
C ALA A 146 5.57 3.52 2.64
N ASP A 147 6.43 2.51 2.44
CA ASP A 147 7.79 2.69 1.96
C ASP A 147 7.82 3.27 0.53
N ARG A 148 6.87 2.88 -0.33
CA ARG A 148 6.73 3.41 -1.69
C ARG A 148 6.19 4.83 -1.73
N GLY A 149 5.27 5.17 -0.81
CA GLY A 149 4.78 6.53 -0.64
C GLY A 149 5.76 7.48 0.06
N GLY A 150 6.80 6.94 0.72
CA GLY A 150 7.73 7.72 1.54
C GLY A 150 7.18 8.10 2.91
N ASP A 151 6.03 7.54 3.30
CA ASP A 151 5.26 7.93 4.51
C ASP A 151 5.48 7.00 5.72
N TRP A 152 6.58 6.25 5.73
CA TRP A 152 6.90 5.35 6.83
C TRP A 152 7.12 6.13 8.13
N PHE A 153 6.23 5.92 9.10
CA PHE A 153 6.22 6.57 10.43
C PHE A 153 6.01 8.09 10.45
N THR A 154 5.73 8.74 9.33
CA THR A 154 5.30 10.15 9.29
C THR A 154 3.79 10.27 9.46
N GLU A 155 3.05 9.29 8.94
CA GLU A 155 1.58 9.28 8.94
C GLU A 155 0.98 8.69 10.25
N PRO A 156 0.03 9.39 10.91
CA PRO A 156 -0.65 8.88 12.11
C PRO A 156 -1.27 7.49 11.94
N HIS A 157 -1.82 7.16 10.77
CA HIS A 157 -2.36 5.83 10.50
C HIS A 157 -1.31 4.72 10.68
N VAL A 158 -0.10 4.92 10.13
CA VAL A 158 1.01 3.95 10.23
C VAL A 158 1.50 3.80 11.67
N GLN A 159 1.60 4.91 12.39
CA GLN A 159 2.00 4.92 13.80
C GLN A 159 1.01 4.15 14.67
N LEU A 160 -0.29 4.48 14.58
CA LEU A 160 -1.35 3.83 15.35
C LEU A 160 -1.48 2.36 14.99
N GLY A 161 -1.48 2.03 13.69
CA GLY A 161 -1.56 0.65 13.21
C GLY A 161 -0.40 -0.21 13.73
N THR A 162 0.82 0.34 13.76
CA THR A 162 1.99 -0.36 14.30
C THR A 162 1.85 -0.61 15.80
N ILE A 163 1.42 0.39 16.57
CA ILE A 163 1.17 0.25 18.01
C ILE A 163 0.12 -0.84 18.27
N VAL A 164 -0.99 -0.83 17.52
CA VAL A 164 -2.06 -1.83 17.64
C VAL A 164 -1.56 -3.24 17.32
N CYS A 165 -0.76 -3.40 16.25
CA CYS A 165 -0.20 -4.72 15.90
C CYS A 165 0.74 -5.27 16.98
N ILE A 166 1.55 -4.40 17.62
CA ILE A 166 2.41 -4.79 18.75
C ILE A 166 1.55 -5.19 19.96
N LEU A 167 0.53 -4.40 20.29
CA LEU A 167 -0.39 -4.71 21.39
C LEU A 167 -1.12 -6.05 21.16
N MET A 168 -1.47 -6.38 19.92
CA MET A 168 -2.11 -7.66 19.58
C MET A 168 -1.28 -8.89 19.94
N ILE A 169 0.04 -8.80 20.14
CA ILE A 169 0.88 -9.92 20.62
C ILE A 169 0.49 -10.34 22.05
N ILE A 170 -0.03 -9.41 22.86
CA ILE A 170 -0.40 -9.68 24.25
C ILE A 170 -1.69 -10.53 24.33
N GLN A 171 -2.58 -10.42 23.33
CA GLN A 171 -3.86 -11.14 23.28
C GLN A 171 -3.73 -12.67 23.37
N PRO A 172 -2.92 -13.37 22.54
CA PRO A 172 -2.78 -14.83 22.63
C PRO A 172 -2.17 -15.30 23.95
N ILE A 173 -1.26 -14.51 24.54
CA ILE A 173 -0.64 -14.81 25.84
C ILE A 173 -1.71 -14.77 26.95
N LEU A 174 -2.48 -13.68 27.00
CA LEU A 174 -3.58 -13.55 27.96
C LEU A 174 -4.69 -14.58 27.73
N GLY A 175 -4.99 -14.90 26.47
CA GLY A 175 -5.99 -15.91 26.10
C GLY A 175 -5.60 -17.32 26.54
N TRP A 176 -4.33 -17.69 26.39
CA TRP A 176 -3.81 -18.97 26.90
C TRP A 176 -3.86 -19.04 28.42
N TRP A 177 -3.44 -17.97 29.11
CA TRP A 177 -3.47 -17.93 30.57
C TRP A 177 -4.90 -17.96 31.11
N HIS A 178 -5.82 -17.25 30.44
CA HIS A 178 -7.24 -17.30 30.71
C HIS A 178 -7.78 -18.74 30.62
N HIS A 179 -7.47 -19.45 29.53
CA HIS A 179 -7.92 -20.82 29.34
C HIS A 179 -7.36 -21.78 30.41
N LYS A 180 -6.06 -21.69 30.71
CA LYS A 180 -5.41 -22.50 31.76
C LYS A 180 -6.03 -22.27 33.14
N ASN A 181 -6.35 -21.02 33.48
CA ASN A 181 -7.03 -20.70 34.73
C ASN A 181 -8.48 -21.23 34.75
N TYR A 182 -9.19 -21.15 33.63
CA TYR A 182 -10.54 -21.68 33.53
C TYR A 182 -10.57 -23.20 33.78
N LEU A 183 -9.63 -23.95 33.19
CA LEU A 183 -9.50 -25.39 33.44
C LEU A 183 -9.14 -25.75 34.89
N ARG A 184 -8.44 -24.85 35.60
CA ARG A 184 -7.99 -25.10 36.97
C ARG A 184 -9.01 -24.73 38.05
N TYR A 185 -9.76 -23.66 37.83
CA TYR A 185 -10.64 -23.08 38.84
C TYR A 185 -12.13 -23.15 38.49
N GLU A 186 -12.47 -23.54 37.26
CA GLU A 186 -13.84 -23.61 36.71
C GLU A 186 -14.68 -22.34 36.90
N ARG A 187 -14.01 -21.21 37.17
CA ARG A 187 -14.60 -19.90 37.41
C ARG A 187 -13.80 -18.82 36.70
N ARG A 188 -14.46 -17.71 36.39
CA ARG A 188 -13.78 -16.53 35.85
C ARG A 188 -12.80 -16.00 36.90
N THR A 189 -11.56 -15.78 36.48
CA THR A 189 -10.48 -15.23 37.32
C THR A 189 -10.20 -13.79 36.91
N ALA A 190 -9.41 -13.04 37.67
CA ALA A 190 -9.03 -11.67 37.30
C ALA A 190 -8.41 -11.59 35.89
N VAL A 191 -7.69 -12.64 35.47
CA VAL A 191 -7.12 -12.78 34.12
C VAL A 191 -8.22 -12.88 33.04
N SER A 192 -9.37 -13.48 33.34
CA SER A 192 -10.53 -13.50 32.45
C SER A 192 -11.06 -12.10 32.17
N HIS A 193 -11.21 -11.29 33.23
CA HIS A 193 -11.68 -9.92 33.10
C HIS A 193 -10.65 -9.04 32.40
N ALA A 194 -9.37 -9.17 32.74
CA ALA A 194 -8.29 -8.44 32.07
C ALA A 194 -8.24 -8.75 30.56
N HIS A 195 -8.33 -10.02 30.17
CA HIS A 195 -8.34 -10.43 28.77
C HIS A 195 -9.55 -9.87 28.01
N LEU A 196 -10.74 -9.89 28.61
CA LEU A 196 -11.96 -9.34 28.00
C LEU A 196 -11.91 -7.80 27.89
N CYS A 197 -11.51 -7.10 28.95
CA CYS A 197 -11.37 -5.65 28.92
C CYS A 197 -10.31 -5.20 27.90
N TYR A 198 -9.21 -5.94 27.80
CA TYR A 198 -8.16 -5.67 26.85
C TYR A 198 -8.63 -5.84 25.39
N GLN A 199 -9.52 -6.81 25.13
CA GLN A 199 -10.17 -6.95 23.82
C GLN A 199 -11.08 -5.77 23.48
N VAL A 200 -11.84 -5.24 24.44
CA VAL A 200 -12.70 -4.07 24.22
C VAL A 200 -11.85 -2.84 23.88
N LEU A 201 -10.70 -2.67 24.53
CA LEU A 201 -9.79 -1.56 24.27
C LEU A 201 -9.16 -1.60 22.87
N LEU A 202 -8.97 -2.78 22.28
CA LEU A 202 -8.41 -2.95 20.93
C LEU A 202 -9.48 -2.94 19.81
N ARG A 203 -10.75 -2.65 20.11
CA ARG A 203 -11.85 -2.53 19.13
C ARG A 203 -12.01 -1.11 18.55
N VAL A 204 -11.00 -0.26 18.68
CA VAL A 204 -11.01 1.11 18.14
C VAL A 204 -10.78 1.08 16.64
#